data_AF-A0A967I4Y2-F1
#
_entry.id   AF-A0A967I4Y2-F1
#
_cell.length_a   1.000
_cell.length_b   1.000
_cell.length_c   1.000
_cell.angle_alpha   90.00
_cell.angle_beta   90.00
_cell.angle_gamma   90.00
#
_symmetry.space_group_name_H-M   'P 1'
#
loop_
_entity.id
_entity.type
_entity.pdbx_description
1 polymer ?
#
loop_
_entity_poly.entity_id
_entity_poly.type
_entity_poly.pdbx_seq_one_letter_code
_entity_poly.pdbx_strand_id
1 'polypeptide(L)' 'HEDEMLIIRLEDDGIPFDPLKAEEPDCECPVEERKIGNLGIHLTKKFMDDMVYERLGNRNILTVKKKITVT' A
#
# COMPACT_ATOMS: atom_id res chain seq x y z
N HIS A 1 11.07 13.30 -22.21
CA HIS A 1 9.86 12.85 -21.49
C HIS A 1 10.19 12.92 -20.02
N GLU A 2 9.57 13.85 -19.30
CA GLU A 2 9.66 13.87 -17.83
C GLU A 2 8.73 12.76 -17.33
N ASP A 3 9.24 11.88 -16.48
CA ASP A 3 8.41 10.89 -15.80
C ASP A 3 7.41 11.64 -14.91
N GLU A 4 6.12 11.54 -15.22
CA GLU A 4 5.06 12.10 -14.37
C GLU A 4 4.79 11.16 -13.19
N MET A 5 4.44 11.72 -12.04
CA MET A 5 4.17 10.95 -10.82
C MET A 5 2.71 11.08 -10.42
N LEU A 6 1.96 9.97 -10.49
CA LEU A 6 0.64 9.86 -9.89
C LEU A 6 0.79 9.72 -8.37
N ILE A 7 0.18 10.63 -7.62
CA ILE A 7 0.18 10.62 -6.15
C ILE A 7 -1.25 10.38 -5.68
N ILE A 8 -1.46 9.34 -4.87
CA ILE A 8 -2.76 8.99 -4.30
C ILE A 8 -2.64 9.06 -2.78
N ARG A 9 -3.55 9.81 -2.14
CA ARG A 9 -3.63 9.95 -0.68
C ARG A 9 -4.95 9.37 -0.18
N LEU A 10 -4.85 8.43 0.74
CA LEU A 10 -5.96 7.73 1.39
C LEU A 10 -6.01 8.18 2.85
N GLU A 11 -7.21 8.51 3.34
CA GLU A 11 -7.41 8.96 4.71
C GLU A 11 -8.62 8.28 5.36
N ASP A 12 -8.47 7.88 6.62
CA ASP A 12 -9.55 7.33 7.44
C ASP A 12 -9.36 7.70 8.92
N ASP A 13 -10.42 7.63 9.72
CA ASP A 13 -10.42 7.81 11.18
C ASP A 13 -10.44 6.49 11.97
N GLY A 14 -10.04 5.40 11.34
CA GLY A 14 -9.88 4.12 12.00
C GLY A 14 -8.82 4.15 13.10
N ILE A 15 -8.67 3.01 13.79
CA ILE A 15 -7.55 2.82 14.72
C ILE A 15 -6.21 2.96 13.97
N PRO A 16 -5.11 3.35 14.64
CA PRO A 16 -3.81 3.44 14.00
C PRO A 16 -3.45 2.15 13.26
N PHE A 17 -3.23 2.26 11.96
CA PHE A 17 -2.95 1.11 11.09
C PHE A 17 -1.87 1.50 10.09
N ASP A 18 -0.65 1.03 10.34
CA ASP A 18 0.53 1.28 9.50
C ASP A 18 0.68 0.14 8.49
N PRO A 19 0.27 0.32 7.21
CA PRO A 19 0.29 -0.78 6.25
C PRO A 19 1.72 -1.11 5.79
N LEU A 20 2.70 -0.23 6.04
CA LEU A 20 4.11 -0.50 5.74
C LEU A 20 4.65 -1.62 6.64
N LYS A 21 4.10 -1.77 7.85
CA LYS A 21 4.49 -2.84 8.80
C LYS A 21 3.76 -4.17 8.59
N ALA A 22 2.82 -4.25 7.65
CA ALA A 22 2.13 -5.51 7.38
C ALA A 22 3.12 -6.57 6.85
N GLU A 23 3.02 -7.77 7.41
CA GLU A 23 3.79 -8.95 6.98
C GLU A 23 3.49 -9.32 5.53
N GLU A 24 4.49 -9.85 4.84
CA GLU A 24 4.29 -10.39 3.49
C GLU A 24 3.47 -11.69 3.55
N PRO A 25 2.42 -11.81 2.73
CA PRO A 25 1.64 -13.05 2.67
C PRO A 25 2.46 -14.15 1.97
N ASP A 26 2.36 -15.38 2.47
CA ASP A 26 2.87 -16.55 1.75
C ASP A 26 1.98 -16.83 0.53
N CYS A 27 2.53 -16.56 -0.66
CA CYS A 27 1.85 -16.77 -1.93
C CYS A 27 2.27 -18.08 -2.61
N GLU A 28 3.26 -18.79 -2.06
CA GLU A 28 3.79 -20.03 -2.62
C GLU A 28 3.07 -21.27 -2.06
N CYS A 29 2.47 -21.16 -0.87
CA CYS A 29 1.64 -22.23 -0.32
C CYS A 29 0.35 -22.48 -1.17
N PRO A 30 -0.21 -23.71 -1.10
CA PRO A 30 -1.49 -24.04 -1.73
C PRO A 30 -2.59 -23.06 -1.34
N VAL A 31 -3.54 -22.83 -2.25
CA VAL A 31 -4.57 -21.79 -2.05
C VAL A 31 -5.42 -22.04 -0.81
N GLU A 32 -5.62 -23.31 -0.44
CA GLU A 32 -6.37 -23.76 0.72
C GLU A 32 -5.65 -23.47 2.05
N GLU A 33 -4.32 -23.32 2.02
CA GLU A 33 -3.47 -23.07 3.18
C GLU A 33 -3.12 -21.58 3.37
N ARG A 34 -3.45 -20.74 2.37
CA ARG A 34 -3.15 -19.30 2.40
C ARG A 34 -3.89 -18.61 3.54
N LYS A 35 -3.12 -17.88 4.36
CA LYS A 35 -3.68 -17.03 5.42
C LYS A 35 -4.58 -15.95 4.82
N ILE A 36 -5.68 -15.69 5.49
CA ILE A 36 -6.59 -14.59 5.12
C ILE A 36 -5.93 -13.25 5.43
N GLY A 37 -6.01 -12.32 4.49
CA GLY A 37 -5.55 -10.93 4.66
C GLY A 37 -4.22 -10.62 3.98
N ASN A 38 -3.74 -9.39 4.17
CA ASN A 38 -2.46 -8.83 3.67
C ASN A 38 -2.25 -8.78 2.14
N LEU A 39 -3.05 -9.49 1.34
CA LEU A 39 -2.90 -9.49 -0.12
C LEU A 39 -3.06 -8.10 -0.75
N GLY A 40 -4.03 -7.31 -0.31
CA GLY A 40 -4.20 -5.94 -0.81
C GLY A 40 -2.96 -5.08 -0.57
N ILE A 41 -2.40 -5.15 0.63
CA ILE A 41 -1.20 -4.40 1.02
C ILE A 41 0.02 -4.90 0.24
N HIS A 42 0.16 -6.22 0.09
CA HIS A 42 1.22 -6.82 -0.71
C HIS A 42 1.18 -6.35 -2.16
N LEU A 43 0.00 -6.35 -2.80
CA LEU A 43 -0.18 -5.85 -4.15
C LEU A 43 0.19 -4.37 -4.24
N THR A 44 -0.28 -3.53 -3.32
CA THR A 44 0.07 -2.11 -3.29
C THR A 44 1.58 -1.90 -3.16
N LYS A 45 2.24 -2.57 -2.20
CA LYS A 45 3.71 -2.52 -2.02
C LYS A 45 4.46 -2.96 -3.27
N LYS A 46 3.96 -3.96 -4.00
CA LYS A 46 4.59 -4.52 -5.21
C LYS A 46 4.44 -3.62 -6.43
N PHE A 47 3.31 -2.92 -6.57
CA PHE A 47 3.02 -2.11 -7.75
C PHE A 47 3.44 -0.65 -7.62
N MET A 48 3.39 -0.07 -6.42
CA MET A 48 3.73 1.34 -6.20
C MET A 48 5.25 1.53 -6.12
N ASP A 49 5.72 2.72 -6.49
CA ASP A 49 7.15 3.05 -6.46
C ASP A 49 7.58 3.69 -5.13
N ASP A 50 6.65 4.33 -4.42
CA ASP A 50 6.86 4.88 -3.09
C ASP A 50 5.56 4.81 -2.27
N MET A 51 5.69 4.67 -0.95
CA MET A 51 4.58 4.55 -0.03
C MET A 51 4.98 5.08 1.34
N VAL A 52 4.22 6.05 1.86
CA VAL A 52 4.46 6.70 3.14
C VAL A 52 3.19 6.67 3.97
N TYR A 53 3.32 6.24 5.23
CA TYR A 53 2.25 6.30 6.21
C TYR A 53 2.57 7.32 7.29
N GLU A 54 1.58 8.11 7.67
CA GLU A 54 1.62 8.99 8.83
C GLU A 54 0.30 8.93 9.60
N ARG A 55 0.39 9.13 10.93
CA ARG A 55 -0.79 9.32 11.79
C ARG A 55 -0.83 10.77 12.22
N LEU A 56 -1.84 11.51 11.79
CA LEU A 56 -2.07 12.89 12.23
C LEU A 56 -3.36 12.96 13.05
N GLY A 57 -3.22 13.20 14.36
CA GLY A 57 -4.33 13.15 15.29
C GLY A 57 -5.03 11.78 15.26
N ASN A 58 -6.32 11.78 14.91
CA ASN A 58 -7.13 10.56 14.79
C ASN A 58 -7.21 10.01 13.36
N ARG A 59 -6.39 10.50 12.41
CA ARG A 59 -6.44 10.08 11.01
C ARG A 59 -5.23 9.24 10.62
N ASN A 60 -5.47 8.09 10.01
CA ASN A 60 -4.48 7.36 9.21
C ASN A 60 -4.37 8.07 7.87
N ILE A 61 -3.14 8.33 7.42
CA ILE A 61 -2.88 8.94 6.12
C ILE A 61 -1.86 8.05 5.42
N LEU A 62 -2.28 7.47 4.29
CA LEU A 62 -1.39 6.71 3.41
C LEU A 62 -1.24 7.45 2.09
N THR A 63 0.01 7.79 1.76
CA THR A 63 0.35 8.33 0.43
C THR A 63 1.09 7.26 -0.35
N VAL A 64 0.59 6.91 -1.54
CA VAL A 64 1.27 6.04 -2.50
C VAL A 64 1.60 6.82 -3.76
N LYS A 65 2.74 6.51 -4.38
CA LYS A 65 3.20 7.17 -5.59
C LYS A 65 3.54 6.15 -6.66
N LYS A 66 3.16 6.46 -7.90
CA LYS A 66 3.47 5.66 -9.09
C LYS A 66 4.00 6.56 -10.19
N LYS A 67 5.16 6.22 -10.73
CA LYS A 67 5.66 6.79 -11.99
C LYS A 67 4.77 6.30 -13.13
N ILE A 68 4.26 7.24 -13.90
CA ILE A 68 3.44 6.97 -15.07
C ILE A 68 4.15 7.52 -16.30
N THR A 69 4.11 6.75 -17.39
CA THR A 69 4.58 7.21 -18.69
C THR A 69 3.38 7.67 -19.49
N VAL A 70 3.33 8.95 -19.86
CA VAL A 70 2.35 9.44 -20.83
C VAL A 70 2.83 8.97 -22.20
N THR A 71 2.04 8.09 -22.83
CA THR A 71 2.27 7.59 -24.19
C THR A 71 1.60 8.50 -25.19
#